data_AF-C1EA56-F1
#
_entry.id   AF-C1EA56-F1
#
_cell.length_a   1.000
_cell.length_b   1.000
_cell.length_c   1.000
_cell.angle_alpha   90.00
_cell.angle_beta   90.00
_cell.angle_gamma   90.00
#
_symmetry.space_group_name_H-M   'P 1'
#
loop_
_entity.id
_entity.type
_entity.pdbx_description
1 polymer ?
#
loop_
_entity_poly.entity_id
_entity_poly.type
_entity_poly.pdbx_seq_one_letter_code
_entity_poly.pdbx_strand_id
1 'polypeptide(L)'
;MSQYVARATGVAKQAAETFSKRVVPPAVDYYNATMARNAEYVVKDPAAVDKLGRQLVFSNLAKLPGMVEGARAEVNIVKQKWAGRMDLPMAEVGTAALFAGEVYAWFCVGEIIGRGGSLTGY
;
A
#
# COMPACT_ATOMS: atom_id res chain seq x y z
N MET A 1 36.31 23.01 18.12
CA MET A 1 35.02 22.43 17.64
C MET A 1 34.17 23.38 16.77
N SER A 2 34.50 24.66 16.59
CA SER A 2 33.61 25.66 15.94
C SER A 2 33.55 25.61 14.39
N GLN A 3 34.67 25.38 13.69
CA GLN A 3 34.70 25.45 12.22
C GLN A 3 33.99 24.28 11.50
N TYR A 4 33.96 23.10 12.10
CA TYR A 4 33.28 21.93 11.54
C TYR A 4 31.76 22.08 11.57
N VAL A 5 31.21 22.63 12.66
CA VAL A 5 29.78 22.92 12.79
C VAL A 5 29.36 24.02 11.81
N ALA A 6 30.19 25.04 11.61
CA ALA A 6 29.96 26.09 10.62
C ALA A 6 29.95 25.57 9.17
N ARG A 7 30.85 24.63 8.82
CA ARG A 7 30.83 23.96 7.50
C ARG A 7 29.64 23.04 7.33
N ALA A 8 29.30 22.24 8.35
CA ALA A 8 28.15 21.34 8.29
C ALA A 8 26.82 22.12 8.13
N THR A 9 26.66 23.22 8.86
CA THR A 9 25.48 24.10 8.72
C THR A 9 25.46 24.84 7.38
N GLY A 10 26.60 25.23 6.82
CA GLY A 10 26.69 25.80 5.47
C GLY A 10 26.29 24.82 4.37
N VAL A 11 26.77 23.58 4.43
CA VAL A 11 26.37 22.51 3.50
C VAL A 11 24.89 22.16 3.64
N ALA A 12 24.37 22.07 4.86
CA ALA A 12 22.95 21.85 5.11
C ALA A 12 22.07 22.97 4.54
N LYS A 13 22.48 24.24 4.66
CA LYS A 13 21.78 25.37 4.04
C LYS A 13 21.81 25.31 2.52
N GLN A 14 22.95 25.00 1.92
CA GLN A 14 23.06 24.86 0.46
C GLN A 14 22.23 23.67 -0.08
N ALA A 15 22.23 22.56 0.64
CA ALA A 15 21.39 21.40 0.32
C ALA A 15 19.90 21.75 0.43
N ALA A 16 19.50 22.43 1.51
CA ALA A 16 18.12 22.90 1.70
C ALA A 16 17.70 23.91 0.62
N GLU A 17 18.57 24.84 0.23
CA GLU A 17 18.30 25.79 -0.86
C GLU A 17 18.19 25.09 -2.22
N THR A 18 19.08 24.13 -2.50
CA THR A 18 19.05 23.39 -3.77
C THR A 18 17.80 22.53 -3.86
N PHE A 19 17.43 21.86 -2.77
CA PHE A 19 16.19 21.08 -2.67
C PHE A 19 14.97 21.98 -2.84
N SER A 20 14.92 23.11 -2.14
CA SER A 20 13.80 24.07 -2.22
C SER A 20 13.66 24.70 -3.60
N LYS A 21 14.75 24.92 -4.34
CA LYS A 21 14.71 25.55 -5.67
C LYS A 21 14.51 24.56 -6.81
N ARG A 22 15.01 23.32 -6.69
CA ARG A 22 14.99 22.35 -7.80
C ARG A 22 14.00 21.21 -7.63
N VAL A 23 13.70 20.82 -6.40
CA VAL A 23 12.85 19.64 -6.11
C VAL A 23 11.45 20.05 -5.72
N VAL A 24 11.30 21.09 -4.88
CA VAL A 24 9.99 21.54 -4.41
C VAL A 24 9.09 22.03 -5.55
N PRO A 25 9.54 22.89 -6.50
CA PRO A 25 8.65 23.38 -7.56
C PRO A 25 8.06 22.27 -8.45
N PRO A 26 8.85 21.34 -9.04
CA PRO A 26 8.26 20.27 -9.84
C PRO A 26 7.43 19.28 -9.01
N ALA A 27 7.75 19.09 -7.73
CA ALA A 27 6.93 18.26 -6.83
C ALA A 27 5.56 18.91 -6.55
N VAL A 28 5.53 20.23 -6.34
CA VAL A 28 4.29 21.00 -6.15
C VAL A 28 3.47 21.01 -7.44
N ASP A 29 4.10 21.19 -8.60
CA ASP A 29 3.41 21.14 -9.90
C ASP A 29 2.81 19.76 -10.15
N TYR A 30 3.55 18.69 -9.84
CA TYR A 30 3.06 17.32 -9.94
C TYR A 30 1.89 17.05 -8.98
N TYR A 31 1.98 17.53 -7.74
CA TYR A 31 0.91 17.44 -6.77
C TYR A 31 -0.34 18.18 -7.26
N ASN A 32 -0.19 19.43 -7.70
CA ASN A 32 -1.29 20.24 -8.21
C ASN A 32 -1.94 19.60 -9.45
N ALA A 33 -1.14 19.08 -10.38
CA ALA A 33 -1.64 18.36 -11.55
C ALA A 33 -2.42 17.09 -11.14
N THR A 34 -1.94 16.35 -10.14
CA THR A 34 -2.63 15.17 -9.61
C THR A 34 -3.96 15.55 -8.96
N MET A 35 -3.98 16.58 -8.13
CA MET A 35 -5.20 17.07 -7.48
C MET A 35 -6.21 17.63 -8.49
N ALA A 36 -5.74 18.32 -9.53
CA ALA A 36 -6.60 18.83 -10.61
C ALA A 36 -7.23 17.69 -11.43
N ARG A 37 -6.46 16.64 -11.76
CA ARG A 37 -6.98 15.47 -12.47
C ARG A 37 -8.00 14.67 -11.68
N ASN A 38 -7.87 14.65 -10.36
CA ASN A 38 -8.73 13.88 -9.46
C ASN A 38 -9.74 14.77 -8.72
N ALA A 39 -10.02 15.98 -9.23
CA ALA A 39 -10.83 16.98 -8.54
C ALA A 39 -12.25 16.48 -8.21
N GLU A 40 -12.80 15.54 -8.98
CA GLU A 40 -14.10 14.91 -8.73
C GLU A 40 -14.13 14.07 -7.43
N TYR A 41 -12.98 13.55 -6.98
CA TYR A 41 -12.87 12.74 -5.77
C TYR A 41 -12.50 13.56 -4.52
N VAL A 42 -12.23 14.87 -4.69
CA VAL A 42 -11.80 15.74 -3.60
C VAL A 42 -13.01 16.29 -2.86
N VAL A 43 -13.23 15.80 -1.65
CA VAL A 43 -14.26 16.30 -0.75
C VAL A 43 -13.82 17.67 -0.20
N LYS A 44 -14.62 18.72 -0.50
CA LYS A 44 -14.33 20.11 -0.09
C LYS A 44 -14.86 20.47 1.28
N ASP A 45 -15.83 19.71 1.79
CA ASP A 45 -16.45 19.96 3.09
C ASP A 45 -15.55 19.42 4.23
N PRO A 46 -15.10 20.26 5.17
CA PRO A 46 -14.16 19.84 6.21
C PRO A 46 -14.76 18.85 7.22
N ALA A 47 -16.07 18.91 7.48
CA ALA A 47 -16.74 17.97 8.38
C ALA A 47 -16.95 16.60 7.73
N ALA A 48 -17.08 16.54 6.40
CA ALA A 48 -17.10 15.31 5.63
C ALA A 48 -15.70 14.68 5.51
N VAL A 49 -14.64 15.48 5.37
CA VAL A 49 -13.25 15.00 5.33
C VAL A 49 -12.86 14.27 6.62
N ASP A 50 -13.22 14.81 7.79
CA ASP A 50 -12.93 14.20 9.09
C ASP A 50 -13.58 12.79 9.24
N LYS A 51 -14.75 12.61 8.62
CA LYS A 51 -15.47 11.33 8.62
C LYS A 51 -14.99 10.37 7.54
N LEU A 52 -14.29 10.84 6.52
CA LEU A 52 -13.94 10.07 5.32
C LEU A 52 -13.09 8.84 5.64
N GLY A 53 -12.11 8.98 6.55
CA GLY A 53 -11.27 7.86 6.98
C GLY A 53 -12.09 6.73 7.63
N ARG A 54 -13.03 7.09 8.52
CA ARG A 54 -13.93 6.13 9.15
C ARG A 54 -14.88 5.52 8.13
N GLN A 55 -15.46 6.34 7.25
CA GLN A 55 -16.35 5.85 6.19
C GLN A 55 -15.64 4.88 5.25
N LEU A 56 -14.39 5.16 4.86
CA LEU A 56 -13.60 4.26 4.02
C LEU A 56 -13.38 2.92 4.71
N VAL A 57 -12.97 2.92 5.98
CA VAL A 57 -12.74 1.68 6.73
C VAL A 57 -14.04 0.89 6.90
N PHE A 58 -15.08 1.50 7.48
CA PHE A 58 -16.30 0.77 7.81
C PHE A 58 -17.13 0.38 6.59
N SER A 59 -17.12 1.17 5.51
CA SER A 59 -17.81 0.78 4.27
C SER A 59 -17.12 -0.38 3.57
N ASN A 60 -15.79 -0.48 3.66
CA ASN A 60 -15.08 -1.65 3.14
C ASN A 60 -15.30 -2.88 4.04
N LEU A 61 -15.32 -2.72 5.37
CA LEU A 61 -15.67 -3.80 6.29
C LEU A 61 -17.11 -4.30 6.10
N ALA A 62 -18.05 -3.42 5.77
CA ALA A 62 -19.43 -3.80 5.48
C ALA A 62 -19.57 -4.72 4.25
N LYS A 63 -18.58 -4.73 3.34
CA LYS A 63 -18.54 -5.65 2.20
C LYS A 63 -18.06 -7.06 2.58
N LEU A 64 -17.46 -7.23 3.75
CA LEU A 64 -16.86 -8.51 4.18
C LEU A 64 -17.82 -9.69 4.12
N PRO A 65 -19.09 -9.61 4.57
CA PRO A 65 -19.99 -10.76 4.51
C PRO A 65 -20.15 -11.29 3.08
N GLY A 66 -20.40 -10.40 2.11
CA GLY A 66 -20.52 -10.78 0.70
C GLY A 66 -19.20 -11.32 0.13
N MET A 67 -18.06 -10.76 0.53
CA MET A 67 -16.74 -11.28 0.15
C MET A 67 -16.48 -12.68 0.73
N VAL A 68 -16.89 -12.94 1.97
CA VAL A 68 -16.75 -14.25 2.62
C VAL A 68 -17.64 -15.29 1.94
N GLU A 69 -18.85 -14.92 1.52
CA GLU A 69 -19.72 -15.80 0.73
C GLU A 69 -19.10 -16.15 -0.63
N GLY A 70 -18.55 -15.16 -1.34
CA GLY A 70 -17.82 -15.37 -2.59
C GLY A 70 -16.60 -16.28 -2.40
N ALA A 71 -15.76 -15.99 -1.40
CA ALA A 71 -14.60 -16.82 -1.07
C ALA A 71 -15.00 -18.26 -0.71
N ARG A 72 -16.13 -18.45 -0.01
CA ARG A 72 -16.64 -19.78 0.32
C ARG A 72 -17.08 -20.54 -0.94
N ALA A 73 -17.69 -19.86 -1.91
CA ALA A 73 -18.03 -20.46 -3.20
C ALA A 73 -16.77 -20.88 -3.96
N GLU A 74 -15.75 -20.03 -4.01
CA GLU A 74 -14.45 -20.32 -4.64
C GLU A 74 -13.74 -21.51 -3.98
N VAL A 75 -13.73 -21.57 -2.65
CA VAL A 75 -13.18 -22.72 -1.90
C VAL A 75 -13.89 -24.02 -2.27
N ASN A 76 -15.20 -23.99 -2.49
CA ASN A 76 -15.94 -25.18 -2.92
C ASN A 76 -15.54 -25.62 -4.33
N ILE A 77 -15.31 -24.68 -5.25
CA ILE A 77 -14.80 -24.97 -6.60
C ILE A 77 -13.40 -25.60 -6.52
N VAL A 78 -12.51 -25.02 -5.72
CA VAL A 78 -11.15 -25.56 -5.52
C VAL A 78 -11.20 -26.97 -4.93
N LYS A 79 -12.09 -27.23 -3.96
CA LYS A 79 -12.29 -28.59 -3.40
C LYS A 79 -12.72 -29.60 -4.45
N GLN A 80 -13.63 -29.22 -5.35
CA GLN A 80 -14.06 -30.10 -6.46
C GLN A 80 -12.89 -30.38 -7.42
N LYS A 81 -12.14 -29.35 -7.81
CA LYS A 81 -10.94 -29.49 -8.66
C LYS A 81 -9.85 -30.35 -8.00
N TRP A 82 -9.71 -30.25 -6.68
CA TRP A 82 -8.75 -31.05 -5.92
C TRP A 82 -9.07 -32.55 -5.93
N ALA A 83 -10.35 -32.93 -6.03
CA ALA A 83 -10.74 -34.33 -6.17
C ALA A 83 -10.20 -34.96 -7.48
N GLY A 84 -10.03 -34.14 -8.53
CA GLY A 84 -9.43 -34.51 -9.81
C GLY A 84 -7.99 -34.02 -9.99
N ARG A 85 -7.24 -33.79 -8.89
CA ARG A 85 -5.95 -33.08 -8.92
C ARG A 85 -4.88 -33.62 -9.89
N MET A 86 -4.98 -34.88 -10.29
CA MET A 86 -4.04 -35.52 -11.23
C MET A 86 -4.24 -35.07 -12.68
N ASP A 87 -5.39 -34.49 -13.00
CA ASP A 87 -5.76 -34.01 -14.34
C ASP A 87 -5.62 -32.47 -14.48
N LEU A 88 -5.10 -31.80 -13.44
CA LEU A 88 -5.00 -30.33 -13.44
C LEU A 88 -3.90 -29.84 -14.39
N PRO A 89 -4.17 -28.82 -15.22
CA PRO A 89 -3.17 -28.20 -16.08
C PRO A 89 -2.00 -27.66 -15.26
N MET A 90 -0.76 -27.93 -15.69
CA MET A 90 0.45 -27.40 -15.01
C MET A 90 0.48 -25.87 -14.94
N ALA A 91 -0.12 -25.19 -15.92
CA ALA A 91 -0.26 -23.74 -15.90
C ALA A 91 -1.14 -23.26 -14.73
N GLU A 92 -2.26 -23.93 -14.45
CA GLU A 92 -3.17 -23.57 -13.36
C GLU A 92 -2.51 -23.82 -11.99
N VAL A 93 -1.76 -24.92 -11.86
CA VAL A 93 -0.94 -25.19 -10.67
C VAL A 93 0.13 -24.13 -10.47
N GLY A 94 0.79 -23.69 -11.54
CA GLY A 94 1.78 -22.61 -11.50
C GLY A 94 1.18 -21.28 -11.04
N THR A 95 0.01 -20.90 -11.57
CA THR A 95 -0.70 -19.69 -11.13
C THR A 95 -1.11 -19.77 -9.66
N ALA A 96 -1.64 -20.92 -9.21
CA ALA A 96 -2.00 -21.12 -7.80
C ALA A 96 -0.77 -21.02 -6.88
N ALA A 97 0.37 -21.56 -7.30
CA ALA A 97 1.62 -21.48 -6.55
C ALA A 97 2.13 -20.03 -6.43
N LEU A 98 2.10 -19.25 -7.52
CA LEU A 98 2.48 -17.85 -7.51
C LEU A 98 1.56 -17.01 -6.61
N PHE A 99 0.25 -17.22 -6.71
CA PHE A 99 -0.72 -16.55 -5.85
C PHE A 99 -0.47 -16.88 -4.36
N ALA A 100 -0.26 -18.16 -4.02
CA ALA A 100 0.06 -18.55 -2.65
C ALA A 100 1.37 -17.92 -2.16
N GLY A 101 2.38 -17.83 -3.02
CA GLY A 101 3.64 -17.15 -2.72
C GLY A 101 3.46 -15.66 -2.46
N GLU A 102 2.64 -14.97 -3.26
CA GLU A 102 2.34 -13.55 -3.07
C GLU A 102 1.58 -13.29 -1.76
N VAL A 103 0.57 -14.11 -1.44
CA VAL A 103 -0.17 -14.01 -0.18
C VAL A 103 0.76 -14.24 1.02
N TYR A 104 1.66 -15.21 0.93
CA TYR A 104 2.66 -15.47 1.97
C TYR A 104 3.63 -14.29 2.13
N ALA A 105 4.10 -13.70 1.03
CA ALA A 105 4.97 -12.53 1.08
C ALA A 105 4.26 -11.34 1.77
N TRP A 106 2.99 -11.08 1.44
CA TRP A 106 2.19 -10.04 2.11
C TRP A 106 2.00 -10.31 3.60
N PHE A 107 1.82 -11.56 4.00
CA PHE A 107 1.78 -11.96 5.40
C PHE A 107 3.10 -11.62 6.12
N CYS A 108 4.25 -11.98 5.54
CA CYS A 108 5.56 -11.65 6.11
C CYS A 108 5.80 -10.14 6.23
N VAL A 109 5.37 -9.36 5.23
CA VAL A 109 5.42 -7.89 5.29
C VAL A 109 4.58 -7.35 6.45
N GLY A 110 3.36 -7.87 6.62
CA GLY A 110 2.50 -7.54 7.76
C GLY A 110 3.13 -7.87 9.11
N GLU A 111 3.81 -9.01 9.22
CA GLU A 111 4.54 -9.41 10.42
C GLU A 111 5.69 -8.43 10.75
N ILE A 112 6.48 -8.03 9.75
CA ILE A 112 7.57 -7.05 9.92
C ILE A 112 7.01 -5.72 10.44
N ILE A 113 5.91 -5.24 9.85
CA ILE A 113 5.24 -4.01 10.30
C ILE A 113 4.71 -4.17 11.74
N GLY A 114 4.06 -5.30 12.05
CA GLY A 114 3.54 -5.60 13.38
C GLY A 114 4.61 -5.70 14.47
N ARG A 115 5.84 -6.08 14.10
CA ARG A 115 7.02 -6.12 14.97
C ARG A 115 7.75 -4.77 15.07
N GLY A 116 7.15 -3.68 14.58
CA GLY A 116 7.73 -2.34 14.64
C GLY A 116 8.82 -2.07 13.59
N GLY A 117 8.84 -2.83 12.50
CA GLY A 117 9.79 -2.65 11.39
C GLY A 117 11.11 -3.41 11.54
N SER A 118 11.21 -4.34 12.48
CA SER A 118 12.42 -5.17 12.62
C SER A 118 12.51 -6.21 11.50
N LEU A 119 13.52 -6.08 10.65
CA LEU A 119 13.79 -6.99 9.53
C LEU A 119 14.45 -8.31 9.97
N THR A 120 15.05 -8.35 11.16
CA THR A 120 15.58 -9.57 11.80
C THR A 120 14.70 -9.92 13.01
N GLY A 121 14.71 -11.17 13.48
CA GLY A 121 13.83 -11.76 14.53
C GLY A 121 13.62 -10.96 15.82
N TYR A 122 12.72 -11.44 16.70
CA TYR A 122 12.26 -10.71 17.90
C TYR A 122 13.40 -10.11 18.74
#